data_AF-A0ABC9W1M6-F1
#
_entry.id   AF-A0ABC9W1M6-F1
#
_cell.length_a   1.000
_cell.length_b   1.000
_cell.length_c   1.000
_cell.angle_alpha   90.00
_cell.angle_beta   90.00
_cell.angle_gamma   90.00
#
_symmetry.space_group_name_H-M   'P 1'
#
loop_
_entity.id
_entity.type
_entity.pdbx_description
1 polymer ?
#
loop_
_entity_poly.entity_id
_entity_poly.type
_entity_poly.pdbx_seq_one_letter_code
_entity_poly.pdbx_strand_id
1 'polypeptide(L)'
;MRWKIPMHQCMLGTSQFESSSAEKALGVLVDHLVDHRLFCVLRKNHPMYSMLVLLGIAALLGVRASEKIAERDLKAMNHYKTLIKKVGERLCVEPALIAGIISRESHAGTILKHGWGDNGNGFGLMQVDKNSHKPVGPWNSEAHLTQGTNILISMIKTIQKKFPSWTKDQQLKGGISAYNAGAKNVQSYDRMDIGTTHDDYSNDVVARAQYYKKHGY
;
A
#
# COMPACT_ATOMS: atom_id res chain seq x y z
N MET A 1 31.90 10.94 -10.74
CA MET A 1 30.68 11.20 -11.55
C MET A 1 29.47 10.88 -10.70
N ARG A 2 28.73 11.91 -10.29
CA ARG A 2 27.70 11.84 -9.24
C ARG A 2 26.34 11.98 -9.93
N TRP A 3 25.67 10.88 -10.20
CA TRP A 3 24.27 10.91 -10.65
C TRP A 3 23.40 11.22 -9.44
N LYS A 4 23.26 12.50 -9.11
CA LYS A 4 22.16 12.97 -8.26
C LYS A 4 20.95 13.11 -9.18
N ILE A 5 20.14 12.07 -9.29
CA ILE A 5 18.77 12.22 -9.79
C ILE A 5 18.04 13.05 -8.73
N PRO A 6 17.54 14.24 -9.05
CA PRO A 6 16.87 15.06 -8.06
C PRO A 6 15.53 14.43 -7.66
N MET A 7 15.21 14.47 -6.36
CA MET A 7 14.07 13.80 -5.71
C MET A 7 12.69 14.08 -6.36
N HIS A 8 12.56 15.16 -7.15
CA HIS A 8 11.33 15.50 -7.87
C HIS A 8 11.05 14.63 -9.12
N GLN A 9 11.97 13.73 -9.50
CA GLN A 9 11.81 12.82 -10.64
C GLN A 9 11.55 11.36 -10.26
N CYS A 10 11.40 11.06 -8.96
CA CYS A 10 11.01 9.72 -8.54
C CYS A 10 9.60 9.37 -9.01
N MET A 11 9.35 8.08 -9.22
CA MET A 11 8.05 7.57 -9.69
C MET A 11 6.90 8.03 -8.78
N LEU A 12 7.21 8.45 -7.55
CA LEU A 12 6.29 9.03 -6.57
C LEU A 12 6.75 10.44 -6.15
N GLY A 13 6.20 11.47 -6.80
CA GLY A 13 6.29 12.86 -6.38
C GLY A 13 5.41 13.12 -5.15
N THR A 14 5.72 14.18 -4.40
CA THR A 14 5.17 14.52 -3.07
C THR A 14 3.63 14.58 -2.94
N SER A 15 2.87 14.50 -4.04
CA SER A 15 1.41 14.56 -4.09
C SER A 15 0.67 13.22 -4.20
N GLN A 16 1.37 12.09 -4.35
CA GLN A 16 0.77 10.83 -4.85
C GLN A 16 0.12 9.90 -3.80
N PHE A 17 0.09 10.32 -2.53
CA PHE A 17 -0.63 9.63 -1.45
C PHE A 17 -1.73 10.49 -0.83
N GLU A 18 -2.01 11.66 -1.41
CA GLU A 18 -3.18 12.40 -0.99
C GLU A 18 -4.41 11.64 -1.47
N SER A 19 -5.27 11.31 -0.51
CA SER A 19 -6.62 10.85 -0.81
C SER A 19 -7.26 11.83 -1.80
N SER A 20 -8.00 11.31 -2.78
CA SER A 20 -8.63 12.16 -3.80
C SER A 20 -9.45 13.26 -3.12
N SER A 21 -9.65 14.41 -3.77
CA SER A 21 -10.50 15.48 -3.21
C SER A 21 -11.89 14.95 -2.78
N ALA A 22 -12.38 13.91 -3.46
CA ALA A 22 -13.60 13.19 -3.09
C ALA A 22 -13.45 12.35 -1.80
N GLU A 23 -12.32 11.68 -1.58
CA GLU A 23 -12.02 10.96 -0.33
C GLU A 23 -11.75 11.90 0.84
N LYS A 24 -11.12 13.06 0.61
CA LYS A 24 -11.01 14.14 1.62
C LYS A 24 -12.38 14.73 1.94
N ALA A 25 -13.20 14.99 0.92
CA ALA A 25 -14.56 15.48 1.11
C ALA A 25 -15.45 14.45 1.82
N LEU A 26 -15.32 13.16 1.51
CA LEU A 26 -15.98 12.06 2.23
C LEU A 26 -15.47 11.94 3.67
N GLY A 27 -14.17 12.08 3.91
CA GLY A 27 -13.59 12.10 5.26
C GLY A 27 -14.12 13.27 6.09
N VAL A 28 -14.15 14.48 5.53
CA VAL A 28 -14.71 15.67 6.20
C VAL A 28 -16.21 15.54 6.40
N LEU A 29 -16.96 15.01 5.42
CA LEU A 29 -18.39 14.75 5.58
C LEU A 29 -18.64 13.72 6.68
N VAL A 30 -17.85 12.65 6.75
CA VAL A 30 -18.05 11.61 7.75
C VAL A 30 -17.59 12.06 9.13
N ASP A 31 -16.50 12.82 9.27
CA ASP A 31 -16.13 13.42 10.56
C ASP A 31 -17.21 14.40 11.05
N HIS A 32 -17.89 15.14 10.15
CA HIS A 32 -19.08 15.94 10.48
C HIS A 32 -20.33 15.10 10.79
N LEU A 33 -20.46 13.89 10.23
CA LEU A 33 -21.60 12.99 10.47
C LEU A 33 -21.41 12.09 11.71
N VAL A 34 -20.17 11.88 12.14
CA VAL A 34 -19.80 11.14 13.37
C VAL A 34 -19.82 12.06 14.59
N ASP A 35 -19.73 13.39 14.41
CA ASP A 35 -20.01 14.34 15.49
C ASP A 35 -21.51 14.31 15.83
N HIS A 36 -21.81 13.88 17.05
CA HIS A 36 -23.15 13.63 17.60
C HIS A 36 -24.10 14.84 17.59
N ARG A 37 -23.65 16.01 17.09
CA ARG A 37 -24.39 17.28 17.11
C ARG A 37 -25.10 17.66 15.81
N LEU A 38 -24.90 16.93 14.70
CA LEU A 38 -25.53 17.28 13.41
C LEU A 38 -26.55 16.24 12.88
N PHE A 39 -27.16 15.46 13.77
CA PHE A 39 -28.25 14.53 13.38
C PHE A 39 -29.58 15.23 13.02
N CYS A 40 -29.64 16.57 13.04
CA CYS A 40 -30.89 17.31 13.00
C CYS A 40 -31.30 17.95 11.67
N VAL A 41 -30.54 17.90 10.56
CA VAL A 41 -30.95 18.68 9.36
C VAL A 41 -30.94 17.95 8.01
N LEU A 42 -30.41 16.72 7.87
CA LEU A 42 -30.45 16.04 6.56
C LEU A 42 -31.62 15.05 6.46
N ARG A 43 -32.63 15.50 5.70
CA ARG A 43 -33.91 14.86 5.38
C ARG A 43 -33.72 13.42 4.88
N LYS A 44 -34.15 12.47 5.71
CA LYS A 44 -34.38 11.05 5.40
C LYS A 44 -35.37 10.93 4.23
N ASN A 45 -35.04 10.15 3.19
CA ASN A 45 -35.95 9.36 2.32
C ASN A 45 -35.44 9.13 0.88
N HIS A 46 -34.19 8.71 0.68
CA HIS A 46 -33.78 8.05 -0.57
C HIS A 46 -32.91 6.82 -0.26
N PRO A 47 -33.22 5.63 -0.82
CA PRO A 47 -32.49 4.39 -0.54
C PRO A 47 -31.02 4.46 -0.96
N MET A 48 -30.69 5.30 -1.94
CA MET A 48 -29.30 5.56 -2.33
C MET A 48 -28.50 6.26 -1.23
N TYR A 49 -29.10 7.19 -0.46
CA TYR A 49 -28.39 7.91 0.60
C TYR A 49 -27.98 6.97 1.74
N SER A 50 -28.85 6.05 2.14
CA SER A 50 -28.53 5.06 3.17
C SER A 50 -27.41 4.10 2.73
N MET A 51 -27.41 3.70 1.45
CA MET A 51 -26.38 2.81 0.91
C MET A 51 -25.02 3.52 0.79
N LEU A 52 -25.01 4.76 0.31
CA LEU A 52 -23.80 5.60 0.20
C LEU A 52 -23.16 5.84 1.58
N VAL A 53 -23.96 6.12 2.61
CA VAL A 53 -23.46 6.30 3.99
C VAL A 53 -22.87 5.01 4.55
N LEU A 54 -23.52 3.86 4.34
CA LEU A 54 -23.01 2.56 4.80
C LEU A 54 -21.68 2.19 4.12
N LEU A 55 -21.56 2.39 2.81
CA LEU A 55 -20.32 2.16 2.06
C LEU A 55 -19.19 3.09 2.54
N GLY A 56 -19.50 4.36 2.79
CA GLY A 56 -18.53 5.32 3.34
C GLY A 56 -18.01 4.94 4.73
N ILE A 57 -18.89 4.49 5.64
CA ILE A 57 -18.51 4.02 6.97
C ILE A 57 -17.63 2.76 6.87
N ALA A 58 -18.00 1.79 6.02
CA ALA A 58 -17.22 0.57 5.84
C ALA A 58 -15.79 0.86 5.33
N ALA A 59 -15.65 1.77 4.36
CA ALA A 59 -14.34 2.19 3.85
C ALA A 59 -13.47 2.83 4.95
N LEU A 60 -14.06 3.71 5.77
CA LEU A 60 -13.34 4.37 6.87
C LEU A 60 -12.93 3.40 7.98
N LEU A 61 -13.79 2.43 8.30
CA LEU A 61 -13.45 1.36 9.24
C LEU A 61 -12.29 0.51 8.71
N GLY A 62 -12.28 0.22 7.40
CA GLY A 62 -11.17 -0.46 6.73
C GLY A 62 -9.85 0.29 6.86
N VAL A 63 -9.82 1.58 6.51
CA VAL A 63 -8.60 2.41 6.62
C VAL A 63 -8.11 2.48 8.07
N ARG A 64 -9.00 2.69 9.05
CA ARG A 64 -8.62 2.74 10.47
C ARG A 64 -8.04 1.40 10.96
N ALA A 65 -8.58 0.27 10.49
CA ALA A 65 -8.05 -1.05 10.81
C ALA A 65 -6.63 -1.22 10.26
N SER A 66 -6.40 -0.85 8.99
CA SER A 66 -5.08 -0.84 8.36
C SER A 66 -4.08 0.04 9.11
N GLU A 67 -4.44 1.28 9.45
CA GLU A 67 -3.59 2.17 10.24
C GLU A 67 -3.27 1.57 11.61
N LYS A 68 -4.23 0.91 12.26
CA LYS A 68 -4.00 0.26 13.57
C LYS A 68 -3.05 -0.93 13.49
N ILE A 69 -3.08 -1.69 12.40
CA ILE A 69 -2.12 -2.76 12.15
C ILE A 69 -0.73 -2.17 11.90
N ALA A 70 -0.62 -1.15 11.05
CA ALA A 70 0.65 -0.47 10.79
C ALA A 70 1.28 0.14 12.05
N GLU A 71 0.46 0.69 12.96
CA GLU A 71 0.87 1.17 14.29
C GLU A 71 1.48 0.05 15.14
N ARG A 72 0.85 -1.13 15.18
CA ARG A 72 1.37 -2.29 15.95
C ARG A 72 2.71 -2.75 15.40
N ASP A 73 2.87 -2.74 14.08
CA ASP A 73 4.10 -3.14 13.40
C ASP A 73 5.21 -2.07 13.51
N LEU A 74 4.88 -0.82 13.82
CA LEU A 74 5.81 0.32 13.76
C LEU A 74 7.09 0.10 14.58
N LYS A 75 6.99 -0.48 15.78
CA LYS A 75 8.16 -0.76 16.63
C LYS A 75 9.12 -1.72 15.92
N ALA A 76 8.62 -2.81 15.35
CA ALA A 76 9.42 -3.77 14.61
C ALA A 76 9.95 -3.15 13.29
N MET A 77 9.11 -2.40 12.58
CA MET A 77 9.46 -1.72 11.34
C MET A 77 10.62 -0.72 11.53
N ASN A 78 10.72 -0.07 12.70
CA ASN A 78 11.77 0.91 12.98
C ASN A 78 13.17 0.28 12.96
N HIS A 79 13.33 -1.02 13.20
CA HIS A 79 14.62 -1.71 13.06
C HIS A 79 15.16 -1.68 11.63
N TYR A 80 14.29 -1.55 10.63
CA TYR A 80 14.65 -1.56 9.21
C TYR A 80 14.55 -0.18 8.55
N LYS A 81 14.15 0.86 9.29
CA LYS A 81 13.82 2.19 8.74
C LYS A 81 14.94 2.78 7.88
N THR A 82 16.18 2.74 8.36
CA THR A 82 17.35 3.25 7.61
C THR A 82 17.56 2.48 6.30
N LEU A 83 17.40 1.16 6.32
CA LEU A 83 17.53 0.32 5.12
C LEU A 83 16.39 0.59 4.13
N ILE A 84 15.15 0.68 4.62
CA ILE A 84 13.96 0.98 3.81
C ILE A 84 14.12 2.34 3.12
N LYS A 85 14.53 3.38 3.85
CA LYS A 85 14.78 4.72 3.28
C LYS A 85 15.89 4.69 2.23
N LYS A 86 17.01 4.02 2.52
CA LYS A 86 18.13 3.88 1.58
C LYS A 86 17.70 3.20 0.28
N VAL A 87 16.94 2.12 0.35
CA VAL A 87 16.44 1.41 -0.84
C VAL A 87 15.43 2.25 -1.60
N GLY A 88 14.50 2.89 -0.89
CA GLY A 88 13.49 3.77 -1.48
C GLY A 88 14.12 4.95 -2.24
N GLU A 89 15.08 5.64 -1.63
CA GLU A 89 15.84 6.72 -2.27
C GLU A 89 16.60 6.22 -3.50
N ARG A 90 17.29 5.07 -3.40
CA ARG A 90 18.08 4.52 -4.52
C ARG A 90 17.22 4.08 -5.70
N LEU A 91 16.03 3.54 -5.44
CA LEU A 91 15.14 3.01 -6.47
C LEU A 91 14.02 3.98 -6.88
N CYS A 92 14.01 5.19 -6.30
CA CYS A 92 12.96 6.19 -6.52
C CYS A 92 11.55 5.67 -6.19
N VAL A 93 11.43 4.95 -5.06
CA VAL A 93 10.16 4.46 -4.51
C VAL A 93 10.00 5.03 -3.11
N GLU A 94 8.80 5.52 -2.79
CA GLU A 94 8.52 6.11 -1.47
C GLU A 94 8.77 5.07 -0.37
N PRO A 95 9.62 5.36 0.63
CA PRO A 95 9.95 4.36 1.66
C PRO A 95 8.73 3.94 2.49
N ALA A 96 7.75 4.82 2.64
CA ALA A 96 6.47 4.50 3.27
C ALA A 96 5.70 3.39 2.54
N LEU A 97 5.78 3.32 1.20
CA LEU A 97 5.17 2.24 0.43
C LEU A 97 5.88 0.91 0.68
N ILE A 98 7.21 0.91 0.71
CA ILE A 98 8.00 -0.28 1.03
C ILE A 98 7.64 -0.77 2.44
N ALA A 99 7.52 0.12 3.42
CA ALA A 99 7.08 -0.21 4.77
C ALA A 99 5.64 -0.78 4.81
N GLY A 100 4.71 -0.20 4.04
CA GLY A 100 3.34 -0.71 3.90
C GLY A 100 3.29 -2.16 3.41
N ILE A 101 4.09 -2.49 2.39
CA ILE A 101 4.22 -3.86 1.87
C ILE A 101 4.84 -4.77 2.93
N ILE A 102 5.94 -4.37 3.58
CA ILE A 102 6.58 -5.20 4.62
C ILE A 102 5.61 -5.52 5.78
N SER A 103 4.80 -4.53 6.19
CA SER A 103 3.78 -4.71 7.22
C SER A 103 2.73 -5.73 6.78
N ARG A 104 2.23 -5.60 5.54
CA ARG A 104 1.24 -6.54 5.00
C ARG A 104 1.79 -7.96 4.83
N GLU A 105 3.03 -8.09 4.35
CA GLU A 105 3.62 -9.37 3.99
C GLU A 105 4.14 -10.16 5.19
N SER A 106 4.70 -9.48 6.19
CA SER A 106 5.44 -10.17 7.25
C SER A 106 5.29 -9.57 8.63
N HIS A 107 4.43 -8.57 8.83
CA HIS A 107 4.37 -7.81 10.07
C HIS A 107 5.77 -7.39 10.55
N ALA A 108 6.56 -6.82 9.62
CA ALA A 108 7.98 -6.50 9.83
C ALA A 108 8.82 -7.67 10.34
N GLY A 109 8.58 -8.87 9.80
CA GLY A 109 9.30 -10.10 10.11
C GLY A 109 8.80 -10.87 11.34
N THR A 110 7.84 -10.34 12.10
CA THR A 110 7.41 -10.95 13.38
C THR A 110 6.71 -12.30 13.21
N ILE A 111 6.11 -12.55 12.04
CA ILE A 111 5.44 -13.83 11.73
C ILE A 111 6.33 -14.82 10.96
N LEU A 112 7.57 -14.45 10.63
CA LEU A 112 8.47 -15.28 9.81
C LEU A 112 9.25 -16.28 10.65
N LYS A 113 9.49 -17.47 10.09
CA LYS A 113 10.38 -18.50 10.66
C LYS A 113 11.66 -18.57 9.84
N HIS A 114 12.78 -18.11 10.40
CA HIS A 114 14.06 -17.98 9.69
C HIS A 114 13.96 -17.26 8.33
N GLY A 115 13.09 -16.24 8.25
CA GLY A 115 12.84 -15.49 7.03
C GLY A 115 11.81 -16.10 6.09
N TRP A 116 11.26 -17.28 6.38
CA TRP A 116 10.26 -17.92 5.53
C TRP A 116 8.85 -17.72 6.10
N GLY A 117 7.91 -17.40 5.21
CA GLY A 117 6.47 -17.37 5.44
C GLY A 117 5.74 -18.13 4.32
N ASP A 118 4.42 -17.96 4.24
CA ASP A 118 3.55 -18.59 3.23
C ASP A 118 3.86 -20.08 2.98
N ASN A 119 3.77 -20.90 4.04
CA ASN A 119 4.09 -22.34 3.98
C ASN A 119 5.47 -22.67 3.37
N GLY A 120 6.43 -21.74 3.49
CA GLY A 120 7.79 -21.89 2.99
C GLY A 120 8.00 -21.42 1.55
N ASN A 121 7.06 -20.69 0.95
CA ASN A 121 7.19 -20.14 -0.40
C ASN A 121 7.71 -18.69 -0.41
N GLY A 122 7.19 -17.86 0.50
CA GLY A 122 7.58 -16.45 0.63
C GLY A 122 8.86 -16.29 1.44
N PHE A 123 9.82 -15.54 0.90
CA PHE A 123 11.09 -15.25 1.57
C PHE A 123 11.23 -13.77 1.97
N GLY A 124 11.69 -13.54 3.19
CA GLY A 124 12.08 -12.25 3.76
C GLY A 124 10.97 -11.25 4.00
N LEU A 125 11.37 -10.03 4.39
CA LEU A 125 10.47 -8.97 4.84
C LEU A 125 9.36 -8.61 3.84
N MET A 126 9.68 -8.66 2.55
CA MET A 126 8.73 -8.41 1.44
C MET A 126 8.17 -9.69 0.79
N GLN A 127 8.36 -10.86 1.41
CA GLN A 127 7.86 -12.18 0.96
C GLN A 127 8.01 -12.45 -0.55
N VAL A 128 9.25 -12.43 -1.04
CA VAL A 128 9.54 -12.81 -2.43
C VAL A 128 9.24 -14.30 -2.61
N ASP A 129 8.27 -14.61 -3.47
CA ASP A 129 7.88 -15.99 -3.79
C ASP A 129 8.99 -16.73 -4.56
N LYS A 130 9.50 -17.80 -3.94
CA LYS A 130 10.57 -18.64 -4.48
C LYS A 130 10.21 -19.34 -5.79
N ASN A 131 8.91 -19.57 -6.04
CA ASN A 131 8.44 -20.28 -7.23
C ASN A 131 8.48 -19.37 -8.47
N SER A 132 8.41 -18.05 -8.24
CA SER A 132 8.45 -17.03 -9.28
C SER A 132 9.83 -16.39 -9.44
N HIS A 133 10.60 -16.29 -8.34
CA HIS A 133 11.90 -15.62 -8.32
C HIS A 133 12.86 -16.35 -7.38
N LYS A 134 14.16 -16.45 -7.75
CA LYS A 134 15.18 -16.92 -6.82
C LYS A 134 15.45 -15.85 -5.74
N PRO A 135 15.19 -16.09 -4.44
CA PRO A 135 15.44 -15.09 -3.41
C PRO A 135 16.93 -14.77 -3.25
N VAL A 136 17.27 -13.51 -2.96
CA VAL A 136 18.68 -13.08 -2.80
C VAL A 136 18.95 -12.40 -1.47
N GLY A 137 20.14 -12.66 -0.92
CA GLY A 137 20.62 -12.08 0.34
C GLY A 137 19.90 -12.63 1.58
N PRO A 138 20.30 -12.18 2.78
CA PRO A 138 19.56 -12.47 4.00
C PRO A 138 18.14 -11.87 3.96
N TRP A 139 17.20 -12.55 4.62
CA TRP A 139 15.76 -12.28 4.62
C TRP A 139 15.36 -10.85 5.05
N ASN A 140 16.24 -10.16 5.78
CA ASN A 140 16.06 -8.80 6.30
C ASN A 140 17.13 -7.80 5.77
N SER A 141 17.83 -8.15 4.69
CA SER A 141 18.95 -7.36 4.17
C SER A 141 18.54 -6.30 3.14
N GLU A 142 19.44 -5.36 2.87
CA GLU A 142 19.29 -4.42 1.76
C GLU A 142 19.12 -5.14 0.41
N ALA A 143 19.85 -6.24 0.18
CA ALA A 143 19.75 -7.01 -1.05
C ALA A 143 18.34 -7.57 -1.24
N HIS A 144 17.73 -8.08 -0.17
CA HIS A 144 16.35 -8.56 -0.17
C HIS A 144 15.34 -7.44 -0.45
N LEU A 145 15.44 -6.32 0.28
CA LEU A 145 14.55 -5.18 0.07
C LEU A 145 14.68 -4.59 -1.35
N THR A 146 15.90 -4.59 -1.90
CA THR A 146 16.16 -4.18 -3.28
C THR A 146 15.46 -5.11 -4.27
N GLN A 147 15.52 -6.42 -4.04
CA GLN A 147 14.85 -7.41 -4.89
C GLN A 147 13.34 -7.22 -4.88
N GLY A 148 12.71 -7.21 -3.69
CA GLY A 148 11.26 -7.02 -3.56
C GLY A 148 10.79 -5.71 -4.19
N THR A 149 11.52 -4.62 -3.95
CA THR A 149 11.19 -3.31 -4.54
C THR A 149 11.34 -3.30 -6.07
N ASN A 150 12.34 -3.98 -6.64
CA ASN A 150 12.46 -4.12 -8.09
C ASN A 150 11.33 -4.95 -8.71
N ILE A 151 10.85 -6.00 -8.02
CA ILE A 151 9.68 -6.76 -8.45
C ILE A 151 8.44 -5.85 -8.47
N LEU A 152 8.22 -5.05 -7.42
CA LEU A 152 7.16 -4.04 -7.39
C LEU A 152 7.27 -3.05 -8.55
N ILE A 153 8.45 -2.49 -8.82
CA ILE A 153 8.67 -1.59 -9.96
C ILE A 153 8.31 -2.26 -11.28
N SER A 154 8.66 -3.53 -11.45
CA SER A 154 8.30 -4.33 -12.62
C SER A 154 6.78 -4.46 -12.78
N MET A 155 6.08 -4.73 -11.68
CA MET A 155 4.61 -4.80 -11.66
C MET A 155 3.98 -3.46 -12.02
N ILE A 156 4.44 -2.36 -11.42
CA ILE A 156 3.97 -1.00 -11.75
C ILE A 156 4.16 -0.72 -13.24
N LYS A 157 5.36 -0.95 -13.80
CA LYS A 157 5.62 -0.75 -15.23
C LYS A 157 4.72 -1.62 -16.12
N THR A 158 4.42 -2.84 -15.69
CA THR A 158 3.51 -3.73 -16.41
C THR A 158 2.08 -3.16 -16.43
N ILE A 159 1.59 -2.66 -15.30
CA ILE A 159 0.28 -2.02 -15.19
C ILE A 159 0.22 -0.70 -15.98
N GLN A 160 1.28 0.11 -15.95
CA GLN A 160 1.39 1.32 -16.77
C GLN A 160 1.22 1.04 -18.27
N LYS A 161 1.81 -0.07 -18.75
CA LYS A 161 1.65 -0.51 -20.15
C LYS A 161 0.26 -1.09 -20.43
N LYS A 162 -0.30 -1.84 -19.48
CA LYS A 162 -1.61 -2.49 -19.63
C LYS A 162 -2.76 -1.49 -19.61
N PHE A 163 -2.66 -0.44 -18.80
CA PHE A 163 -3.68 0.60 -18.63
C PHE A 163 -3.06 2.00 -18.81
N PRO A 164 -2.70 2.39 -20.05
CA PRO A 164 -2.04 3.67 -20.30
C PRO A 164 -2.95 4.88 -20.04
N SER A 165 -4.27 4.70 -20.04
CA SER A 165 -5.25 5.75 -19.74
C SER A 165 -5.45 6.02 -18.25
N TRP A 166 -4.96 5.14 -17.37
CA TRP A 166 -5.03 5.35 -15.93
C TRP A 166 -4.06 6.45 -15.49
N THR A 167 -4.41 7.17 -14.42
CA THR A 167 -3.48 8.11 -13.78
C THR A 167 -2.29 7.37 -13.18
N LYS A 168 -1.21 8.08 -12.86
CA LYS A 168 -0.04 7.48 -12.22
C LYS A 168 -0.37 6.82 -10.88
N ASP A 169 -1.28 7.42 -10.10
CA ASP A 169 -1.71 6.88 -8.81
C ASP A 169 -2.54 5.61 -8.98
N GLN A 170 -3.41 5.57 -10.01
CA GLN A 170 -4.15 4.36 -10.35
C GLN A 170 -3.22 3.23 -10.82
N GLN A 171 -2.22 3.56 -11.64
CA GLN A 171 -1.20 2.62 -12.10
C GLN A 171 -0.33 2.11 -10.95
N LEU A 172 0.01 2.98 -9.99
CA LEU A 172 0.72 2.60 -8.77
C LEU A 172 -0.10 1.59 -7.97
N LYS A 173 -1.36 1.92 -7.66
CA LYS A 173 -2.26 1.04 -6.90
C LYS A 173 -2.45 -0.31 -7.59
N GLY A 174 -2.64 -0.31 -8.91
CA GLY A 174 -2.67 -1.53 -9.70
C GLY A 174 -1.36 -2.31 -9.65
N GLY A 175 -0.20 -1.64 -9.63
CA GLY A 175 1.10 -2.28 -9.47
C GLY A 175 1.29 -2.95 -8.10
N ILE A 176 0.74 -2.34 -7.04
CA ILE A 176 0.71 -2.93 -5.69
C ILE A 176 -0.20 -4.16 -5.68
N SER A 177 -1.40 -4.08 -6.25
CA SER A 177 -2.32 -5.23 -6.37
C SER A 177 -1.67 -6.38 -7.16
N ALA A 178 -1.00 -6.06 -8.27
CA ALA A 178 -0.27 -7.01 -9.10
C ALA A 178 0.96 -7.61 -8.40
N TYR A 179 1.51 -7.00 -7.35
CA TYR A 179 2.58 -7.59 -6.56
C TYR A 179 2.12 -8.88 -5.87
N ASN A 180 0.86 -8.92 -5.41
CA ASN A 180 0.29 -10.08 -4.74
C ASN A 180 -0.28 -11.11 -5.72
N ALA A 181 -1.11 -10.68 -6.67
CA ALA A 181 -1.89 -11.58 -7.54
C ALA A 181 -1.42 -11.62 -9.01
N GLY A 182 -0.36 -10.89 -9.34
CA GLY A 182 0.13 -10.74 -10.71
C GLY A 182 -0.70 -9.80 -11.58
N ALA A 183 -0.09 -9.27 -12.64
CA ALA A 183 -0.72 -8.30 -13.53
C ALA A 183 -1.93 -8.84 -14.33
N LYS A 184 -2.10 -10.18 -14.40
CA LYS A 184 -3.29 -10.80 -14.99
C LYS A 184 -4.53 -10.64 -14.11
N ASN A 185 -4.38 -10.50 -12.79
CA ASN A 185 -5.53 -10.29 -11.90
C ASN A 185 -6.14 -8.89 -12.06
N VAL A 186 -5.29 -7.87 -12.28
CA VAL A 186 -5.72 -6.48 -12.39
C VAL A 186 -6.42 -6.24 -13.73
N GLN A 187 -7.76 -6.27 -13.74
CA GLN A 187 -8.58 -6.10 -14.96
C GLN A 187 -9.29 -4.74 -15.03
N SER A 188 -9.58 -4.12 -13.89
CA SER A 188 -10.22 -2.80 -13.78
C SER A 188 -9.76 -2.10 -12.52
N TYR A 189 -9.95 -0.78 -12.43
CA TYR A 189 -9.48 0.00 -11.29
C TYR A 189 -10.26 -0.34 -10.01
N ASP A 190 -11.60 -0.29 -10.06
CA ASP A 190 -12.45 -0.45 -8.87
C ASP A 190 -12.47 -1.87 -8.30
N ARG A 191 -12.00 -2.86 -9.07
CA ARG A 191 -12.06 -4.29 -8.72
C ARG A 191 -10.70 -4.98 -8.76
N MET A 192 -9.60 -4.22 -8.79
CA MET A 192 -8.25 -4.79 -8.94
C MET A 192 -7.87 -5.78 -7.84
N ASP A 193 -8.39 -5.56 -6.62
CA ASP A 193 -8.06 -6.38 -5.46
C ASP A 193 -8.93 -7.63 -5.35
N ILE A 194 -10.03 -7.77 -6.10
CA ILE A 194 -10.78 -9.04 -6.12
C ILE A 194 -9.87 -10.13 -6.70
N GLY A 195 -9.64 -11.20 -5.93
CA GLY A 195 -8.68 -12.27 -6.23
C GLY A 195 -7.29 -12.07 -5.61
N THR A 196 -7.02 -10.92 -4.97
CA THR A 196 -5.85 -10.78 -4.09
C THR A 196 -6.11 -11.45 -2.75
N THR A 197 -5.07 -11.66 -1.95
CA THR A 197 -5.23 -12.18 -0.59
C THR A 197 -6.21 -11.30 0.20
N HIS A 198 -7.30 -11.88 0.71
CA HIS A 198 -8.41 -11.19 1.40
C HIS A 198 -9.16 -10.12 0.58
N ASP A 199 -9.02 -10.12 -0.75
CA ASP A 199 -9.68 -9.18 -1.66
C ASP A 199 -9.41 -7.68 -1.41
N ASP A 200 -8.32 -7.35 -0.69
CA ASP A 200 -8.05 -5.99 -0.20
C ASP A 200 -6.59 -5.53 -0.30
N TYR A 201 -5.72 -6.29 -0.98
CA TYR A 201 -4.27 -6.16 -0.82
C TYR A 201 -3.74 -4.74 -1.08
N SER A 202 -4.09 -4.12 -2.21
CA SER A 202 -3.61 -2.77 -2.53
C SER A 202 -4.25 -1.70 -1.65
N ASN A 203 -5.54 -1.83 -1.33
CA ASN A 203 -6.25 -0.90 -0.45
C ASN A 203 -5.61 -0.85 0.95
N ASP A 204 -5.36 -2.02 1.56
CA ASP A 204 -4.75 -2.12 2.87
C ASP A 204 -3.29 -1.62 2.84
N VAL A 205 -2.49 -2.04 1.86
CA VAL A 205 -1.10 -1.57 1.73
C VAL A 205 -1.02 -0.05 1.59
N VAL A 206 -1.88 0.57 0.80
CA VAL A 206 -1.91 2.04 0.63
C VAL A 206 -2.27 2.73 1.95
N ALA A 207 -3.27 2.24 2.69
CA ALA A 207 -3.64 2.80 3.99
C ALA A 207 -2.49 2.67 5.02
N ARG A 208 -1.82 1.51 5.06
CA ARG A 208 -0.63 1.32 5.92
C ARG A 208 0.53 2.23 5.51
N ALA A 209 0.76 2.41 4.20
CA ALA A 209 1.80 3.32 3.70
C ALA A 209 1.52 4.78 4.10
N GLN A 210 0.27 5.24 4.01
CA GLN A 210 -0.12 6.57 4.47
C GLN A 210 0.16 6.77 5.97
N TYR A 211 -0.07 5.74 6.79
CA TYR A 211 0.34 5.76 8.19
C TYR A 211 1.86 5.92 8.33
N TYR A 212 2.66 5.09 7.67
CA TYR A 212 4.13 5.17 7.77
C TYR A 212 4.70 6.51 7.28
N LYS A 213 4.10 7.12 6.25
CA LYS A 213 4.48 8.45 5.76
C LYS A 213 4.37 9.51 6.85
N LYS A 214 3.28 9.49 7.63
CA LYS A 214 3.07 10.38 8.79
C LYS A 214 4.10 10.13 9.92
N HIS A 215 4.78 8.98 9.91
CA HIS A 215 5.74 8.55 10.93
C HIS A 215 7.20 8.54 10.42
N GLY A 216 7.49 9.30 9.37
CA GLY A 216 8.85 9.62 8.93
C GLY A 216 9.54 8.55 8.08
N TYR A 217 8.75 7.71 7.41
CA TYR A 217 9.22 6.85 6.32
C TYR A 217 9.18 7.62 5.00
#